data_AF-A0A538EZY9-F1
#
_entry.id   AF-A0A538EZY9-F1
#
_cell.length_a   1.000
_cell.length_b   1.000
_cell.length_c   1.000
_cell.angle_alpha   90.00
_cell.angle_beta   90.00
_cell.angle_gamma   90.00
#
_symmetry.space_group_name_H-M   'P 1'
#
loop_
_entity.id
_entity.type
_entity.pdbx_description
1 polymer ?
#
loop_
_entity_poly.entity_id
_entity_poly.type
_entity_poly.pdbx_seq_one_letter_code
_entity_poly.pdbx_strand_id
1 'polypeptide(L)'
;MDARVRTLAGRQADVLARWQLEDEGWTAGKIDHHVRRHEWRLIHPGVYLLNHAPPSRRQLWFAAALTTRDSVLSHGSAGACYGFYRFDRGYEVVTRPGTGGRRRHGLLVVCRSRMLQPDLTRHGGIPITTAARVLVDLARGLDRKRMGRAFRESIRLGHTSARQVRRTLERHP
;
A
#
# COMPACT_ATOMS: atom_id res chain seq x y z
N MET A 1 -0.32 24.71 10.41
CA MET A 1 0.04 23.27 10.47
C MET A 1 1.43 23.14 11.09
N ASP A 2 1.66 22.13 11.92
CA ASP A 2 2.94 21.86 12.59
C ASP A 2 4.06 21.53 11.57
N ALA A 3 5.31 21.90 11.86
CA ALA A 3 6.46 21.58 11.01
C ALA A 3 6.66 20.06 10.81
N ARG A 4 6.50 19.25 11.86
CA ARG A 4 6.66 17.79 11.79
C ARG A 4 5.63 17.17 10.86
N VAL A 5 4.37 17.60 10.99
CA VAL A 5 3.28 17.10 10.15
C VAL A 5 3.46 17.51 8.68
N ARG A 6 3.98 18.72 8.42
CA ARG A 6 4.33 19.13 7.04
C ARG A 6 5.44 18.25 6.45
N THR A 7 6.48 17.96 7.22
CA THR A 7 7.54 17.04 6.79
C THR A 7 7.00 15.63 6.52
N LEU A 8 6.11 15.12 7.37
CA LEU A 8 5.46 13.83 7.18
C LEU A 8 4.60 13.82 5.90
N ALA A 9 3.80 14.86 5.68
CA ALA A 9 2.99 15.01 4.47
C ALA A 9 3.86 14.98 3.21
N GLY A 10 4.96 15.75 3.18
CA GLY A 10 5.88 15.78 2.04
C GLY A 10 6.48 14.41 1.71
N ARG A 11 6.76 13.58 2.72
CA ARG A 11 7.26 12.20 2.51
C ARG A 11 6.20 11.25 1.93
N GLN A 12 4.92 11.54 2.17
CA GLN A 12 3.78 10.70 1.83
C GLN A 12 2.90 11.27 0.71
N ALA A 13 3.45 12.16 -0.12
CA ALA A 13 2.71 12.85 -1.19
C ALA A 13 1.41 13.51 -0.71
N ASP A 14 1.49 14.22 0.42
CA ASP A 14 0.35 14.94 1.01
C ASP A 14 -0.79 14.05 1.47
N VAL A 15 -0.50 12.77 1.74
CA VAL A 15 -1.43 11.84 2.38
C VAL A 15 -1.04 11.63 3.83
N LEU A 16 -2.01 11.77 4.74
CA LEU A 16 -1.82 11.54 6.17
C LEU A 16 -2.94 10.68 6.72
N ALA A 17 -2.61 9.79 7.67
CA ALA A 17 -3.61 9.09 8.44
C ALA A 17 -3.78 9.70 9.84
N ARG A 18 -4.99 9.58 10.38
CA ARG A 18 -5.38 10.04 11.71
C ARG A 18 -4.45 9.50 12.79
N TRP A 19 -4.15 8.20 12.74
CA TRP A 19 -3.25 7.56 13.70
C TRP A 19 -1.82 8.13 13.66
N GLN A 20 -1.37 8.64 12.51
CA GLN A 20 -0.06 9.31 12.41
C GLN A 20 -0.08 10.69 13.05
N LEU A 21 -1.19 11.42 12.91
CA LEU A 21 -1.37 12.72 13.58
C LEU A 21 -1.45 12.54 15.10
N GLU A 22 -2.14 11.49 15.55
CA GLU A 22 -2.22 11.11 16.96
C GLU A 22 -0.83 10.75 17.52
N ASP A 23 0.00 10.02 16.76
CA ASP A 23 1.41 9.75 17.14
C ASP A 23 2.26 11.03 17.25
N GLU A 24 1.94 12.04 16.45
CA GLU A 24 2.55 13.38 16.54
C GLU A 24 1.91 14.25 17.64
N GLY A 25 1.09 13.66 18.51
CA GLY A 25 0.48 14.30 19.68
C GLY A 25 -0.74 15.17 19.36
N TRP A 26 -1.34 15.05 18.18
CA TRP A 26 -2.55 15.80 17.87
C TRP A 26 -3.78 15.16 18.52
N THR A 27 -4.57 15.98 19.20
CA THR A 27 -5.86 15.55 19.74
C THR A 27 -6.90 15.41 18.64
N ALA A 28 -7.95 14.61 18.91
CA ALA A 28 -9.10 14.47 18.02
C ALA A 28 -9.67 15.83 17.55
N GLY A 29 -9.88 16.75 18.49
CA GLY A 29 -10.40 18.09 18.18
C GLY A 29 -9.46 18.92 17.29
N LYS A 30 -8.14 18.81 17.49
CA LYS A 30 -7.15 19.47 16.62
C LYS A 30 -7.19 18.90 15.20
N ILE A 31 -7.28 17.58 15.06
CA ILE A 31 -7.40 16.92 13.75
C ILE A 31 -8.67 17.38 13.05
N ASP A 32 -9.83 17.31 13.71
CA ASP A 32 -11.11 17.67 13.13
C ASP A 32 -11.17 19.16 12.77
N HIS A 33 -10.58 20.02 13.59
CA HIS A 33 -10.42 21.45 13.29
C HIS A 33 -9.61 21.66 12.00
N HIS A 34 -8.45 21.01 11.86
CA HIS A 34 -7.61 21.16 10.67
C HIS A 34 -8.27 20.56 9.42
N VAL A 35 -8.92 19.40 9.52
CA VAL A 35 -9.65 18.78 8.41
C VAL A 35 -10.72 19.72 7.87
N ARG A 36 -11.50 20.36 8.75
CA ARG A 36 -12.53 21.34 8.33
C ARG A 36 -11.91 22.62 7.79
N ARG A 37 -10.93 23.19 8.51
CA ARG A 37 -10.34 24.50 8.18
C ARG A 37 -9.55 24.49 6.87
N HIS A 38 -8.93 23.37 6.53
CA HIS A 38 -8.12 23.20 5.33
C HIS A 38 -8.77 22.26 4.31
N GLU A 39 -10.03 21.91 4.55
CA GLU A 39 -10.84 21.11 3.62
C GLU A 39 -10.14 19.81 3.17
N TRP A 40 -9.45 19.13 4.09
CA TRP A 40 -8.73 17.91 3.77
C TRP A 40 -9.70 16.83 3.28
N ARG A 41 -9.37 16.25 2.13
CA ARG A 41 -10.25 15.29 1.47
C ARG A 41 -10.10 13.91 2.10
N LEU A 42 -11.22 13.34 2.54
CA LEU A 42 -11.26 11.97 3.03
C LEU A 42 -11.16 10.98 1.85
N ILE A 43 -10.12 10.13 1.84
CA ILE A 43 -9.93 9.07 0.82
C ILE A 43 -10.41 7.71 1.36
N HIS A 44 -10.03 7.40 2.59
CA HIS A 44 -10.51 6.26 3.38
C HIS A 44 -10.82 6.74 4.80
N PRO A 45 -11.59 5.99 5.61
CA PRO A 45 -11.82 6.35 7.00
C PRO A 45 -10.50 6.63 7.74
N GLY A 46 -10.36 7.85 8.25
CA GLY A 46 -9.14 8.31 8.93
C GLY A 46 -7.92 8.53 8.03
N VAL A 47 -8.06 8.60 6.71
CA VAL A 47 -6.97 8.86 5.76
C VAL A 47 -7.35 10.04 4.87
N TYR A 48 -6.49 11.07 4.90
CA TYR A 48 -6.76 12.37 4.33
C TYR A 48 -5.73 12.73 3.26
N LEU A 49 -6.20 13.40 2.22
CA LEU A 49 -5.41 14.08 1.21
C LEU A 49 -5.45 15.58 1.48
N LEU A 50 -4.29 16.21 1.55
CA LEU A 50 -4.12 17.60 1.99
C LEU A 50 -4.25 18.63 0.83
N ASN A 51 -4.69 18.19 -0.35
CA ASN A 51 -4.91 19.03 -1.51
C ASN A 51 -6.24 18.67 -2.21
N HIS A 52 -6.65 19.50 -3.18
CA HIS A 52 -7.93 19.38 -3.86
C HIS A 52 -7.86 18.73 -5.24
N ALA A 53 -6.68 18.53 -5.80
CA ALA A 53 -6.49 17.94 -7.11
C ALA A 53 -7.02 16.49 -7.16
N PRO A 54 -7.36 15.96 -8.36
CA PRO A 54 -7.59 14.53 -8.51
C PRO A 54 -6.41 13.72 -7.96
N PRO A 55 -6.64 12.69 -7.12
CA PRO A 55 -5.56 11.97 -6.46
C PRO A 55 -4.70 11.22 -7.48
N SER A 56 -3.39 11.43 -7.42
CA SER A 56 -2.43 10.66 -8.20
C SER A 56 -2.41 9.18 -7.78
N ARG A 57 -1.90 8.31 -8.65
CA ARG A 57 -1.75 6.89 -8.32
C ARG A 57 -0.90 6.65 -7.07
N ARG A 58 0.19 7.42 -6.92
CA ARG A 58 1.07 7.36 -5.74
C ARG A 58 0.34 7.74 -4.45
N GLN A 59 -0.52 8.76 -4.50
CA GLN A 59 -1.37 9.14 -3.36
C GLN A 59 -2.36 8.04 -3.00
N LEU A 60 -2.99 7.40 -3.98
CA LEU A 60 -3.90 6.27 -3.73
C LEU A 60 -3.18 5.08 -3.07
N TRP A 61 -1.94 4.79 -3.48
CA TRP A 61 -1.12 3.75 -2.84
C TRP A 61 -0.78 4.07 -1.39
N PHE A 62 -0.36 5.31 -1.09
CA PHE A 62 -0.20 5.74 0.31
C PHE A 62 -1.50 5.64 1.07
N ALA A 63 -2.60 6.14 0.51
CA ALA A 63 -3.88 6.15 1.20
C ALA A 63 -4.33 4.73 1.58
N ALA A 64 -4.16 3.77 0.66
CA ALA A 64 -4.46 2.36 0.92
C ALA A 64 -3.56 1.79 2.04
N ALA A 65 -2.24 2.00 1.94
CA ALA A 65 -1.27 1.49 2.91
C ALA A 65 -1.40 2.15 4.30
N LEU A 66 -1.94 3.36 4.39
CA LEU A 66 -2.06 4.08 5.67
C LEU A 66 -3.40 3.87 6.38
N THR A 67 -4.30 3.04 5.83
CA THR A 67 -5.61 2.76 6.47
C THR A 67 -5.51 2.15 7.85
N THR A 68 -4.44 1.42 8.15
CA THR A 68 -4.06 0.95 9.51
C THR A 68 -2.55 0.90 9.61
N ARG A 69 -2.00 0.89 10.83
CA ARG A 69 -0.55 0.78 11.10
C ARG A 69 0.12 -0.41 10.41
N ASP A 70 -0.58 -1.55 10.36
CA ASP A 70 -0.06 -2.80 9.80
C ASP A 70 -0.55 -3.09 8.37
N SER A 71 -1.14 -2.10 7.70
CA SER A 71 -1.59 -2.26 6.32
C SER A 71 -0.41 -2.05 5.36
N VAL A 72 -0.20 -3.00 4.46
CA VAL A 72 0.84 -2.87 3.44
C VAL A 72 0.26 -3.06 2.04
N LEU A 73 0.71 -2.24 1.09
CA LEU A 73 0.34 -2.41 -0.31
C LEU A 73 0.81 -3.78 -0.80
N SER A 74 -0.03 -4.50 -1.55
CA SER A 74 0.27 -5.89 -1.94
C SER A 74 -0.39 -6.27 -3.27
N HIS A 75 -0.19 -7.52 -3.71
CA HIS A 75 -0.82 -8.09 -4.90
C HIS A 75 -0.66 -7.16 -6.14
N GLY A 76 -1.72 -7.00 -6.93
CA GLY A 76 -1.69 -6.20 -8.16
C GLY A 76 -1.30 -4.74 -7.94
N SER A 77 -1.74 -4.11 -6.85
CA SER A 77 -1.36 -2.74 -6.51
C SER A 77 0.13 -2.59 -6.26
N ALA A 78 0.72 -3.53 -5.52
CA ALA A 78 2.16 -3.54 -5.30
C ALA A 78 2.93 -3.84 -6.60
N GLY A 79 2.44 -4.78 -7.43
CA GLY A 79 3.06 -5.06 -8.72
C GLY A 79 3.05 -3.87 -9.68
N ALA A 80 2.00 -3.05 -9.63
CA ALA A 80 1.95 -1.77 -10.35
C ALA A 80 2.86 -0.71 -9.74
N CYS A 81 2.95 -0.66 -8.40
CA CYS A 81 3.85 0.24 -7.69
C CYS A 81 5.33 -0.03 -8.03
N TYR A 82 5.72 -1.30 -8.12
CA TYR A 82 7.04 -1.72 -8.60
C TYR A 82 7.21 -1.65 -10.12
N GLY A 83 6.14 -1.39 -10.89
CA GLY A 83 6.20 -1.26 -12.35
C GLY A 83 6.26 -2.57 -13.14
N PHE A 84 6.25 -3.75 -12.52
CA PHE A 84 6.33 -5.03 -13.25
C PHE A 84 4.97 -5.67 -13.58
N TYR A 85 3.86 -5.07 -13.13
CA TYR A 85 2.52 -5.59 -13.40
C TYR A 85 1.50 -4.46 -13.56
N ARG A 86 0.71 -4.50 -14.64
CA ARG A 86 -0.36 -3.52 -14.87
C ARG A 86 -1.61 -3.89 -14.05
N PHE A 87 -2.08 -2.96 -13.21
CA PHE A 87 -3.23 -3.16 -12.35
C PHE A 87 -4.17 -1.95 -12.34
N ASP A 88 -5.20 -2.03 -13.19
CA ASP A 88 -6.19 -0.96 -13.39
C ASP A 88 -7.60 -1.49 -13.02
N ARG A 89 -7.85 -1.68 -11.71
CA ARG A 89 -9.13 -2.24 -11.22
C ARG A 89 -10.04 -1.23 -10.52
N GLY A 90 -9.63 0.03 -10.44
CA GLY A 90 -10.39 1.08 -9.73
C GLY A 90 -10.42 0.91 -8.21
N TYR A 91 -9.57 0.05 -7.65
CA TYR A 91 -9.36 -0.12 -6.21
C TYR A 91 -7.91 -0.50 -5.96
N GLU A 92 -7.42 -0.29 -4.74
CA GLU A 92 -6.11 -0.77 -4.30
C GLU A 92 -6.21 -2.01 -3.41
N VAL A 93 -5.16 -2.82 -3.39
CA VAL A 93 -5.07 -4.06 -2.61
C VAL A 93 -4.00 -3.93 -1.55
N VAL A 94 -4.39 -4.21 -0.31
CA VAL A 94 -3.49 -4.26 0.85
C VAL A 94 -3.58 -5.61 1.52
N THR A 95 -2.51 -6.00 2.20
CA THR A 95 -2.51 -7.17 3.09
C THR A 95 -2.28 -6.70 4.52
N ARG A 96 -3.01 -7.30 5.45
CA ARG A 96 -2.86 -7.09 6.90
C ARG A 96 -2.55 -8.42 7.60
N PRO A 97 -1.92 -8.40 8.77
CA PRO A 97 -1.81 -9.59 9.61
C PRO A 97 -3.19 -10.17 9.97
N GLY A 98 -3.30 -11.51 10.04
CA GLY A 98 -4.48 -12.20 10.56
C GLY A 98 -5.14 -13.19 9.60
N THR A 99 -6.42 -13.49 9.85
CA THR A 99 -7.24 -14.47 9.13
C THR A 99 -8.57 -13.85 8.67
N GLY A 100 -9.29 -14.51 7.75
CA GLY A 100 -10.58 -14.01 7.24
C GLY A 100 -10.58 -13.63 5.75
N GLY A 101 -9.50 -13.97 5.04
CA GLY A 101 -9.42 -13.91 3.58
C GLY A 101 -9.58 -12.49 3.00
N ARG A 102 -10.05 -12.44 1.76
CA ARG A 102 -10.21 -11.21 0.98
C ARG A 102 -11.56 -10.54 1.25
N ARG A 103 -11.56 -9.24 1.50
CA ARG A 103 -12.76 -8.39 1.71
C ARG A 103 -12.62 -7.07 0.97
N ARG A 104 -13.72 -6.52 0.45
CA ARG A 104 -13.75 -5.24 -0.25
C ARG A 104 -14.47 -4.19 0.59
N HIS A 105 -13.88 -3.01 0.70
CA HIS A 105 -14.37 -1.83 1.41
C HIS A 105 -14.30 -0.64 0.45
N GLY A 106 -15.33 -0.48 -0.38
CA GLY A 106 -15.35 0.53 -1.45
C GLY A 106 -14.18 0.35 -2.44
N LEU A 107 -13.27 1.33 -2.45
CA LEU A 107 -12.09 1.37 -3.32
C LEU A 107 -10.83 0.69 -2.71
N LEU A 108 -11.00 -0.05 -1.61
CA LEU A 108 -9.94 -0.81 -0.98
C LEU A 108 -10.31 -2.30 -0.91
N VAL A 109 -9.37 -3.17 -1.26
CA VAL A 109 -9.46 -4.60 -1.00
C VAL A 109 -8.42 -4.98 0.04
N VAL A 110 -8.90 -5.56 1.13
CA VAL A 110 -8.07 -6.03 2.24
C VAL A 110 -7.96 -7.55 2.16
N CYS A 111 -6.74 -8.02 1.98
CA CYS A 111 -6.34 -9.40 2.16
C CYS A 111 -5.77 -9.58 3.57
N ARG A 112 -5.75 -10.82 4.07
CA ARG A 112 -5.13 -11.15 5.36
C ARG A 112 -4.21 -12.34 5.24
N SER A 113 -3.08 -12.26 5.94
CA SER A 113 -2.07 -13.32 5.97
C SER A 113 -1.63 -13.57 7.41
N ARG A 114 -1.54 -14.85 7.81
CA ARG A 114 -0.92 -15.24 9.10
C ARG A 114 0.59 -15.04 9.09
N MET A 115 1.19 -15.12 7.90
CA MET A 115 2.63 -14.94 7.71
C MET A 115 2.85 -13.76 6.76
N LEU A 116 3.17 -12.60 7.33
CA LEU A 116 3.43 -11.39 6.57
C LEU A 116 4.91 -10.98 6.64
N GLN A 117 5.56 -11.21 7.78
CA GLN A 117 7.02 -11.21 7.88
C GLN A 117 7.60 -12.51 7.28
N PRO A 118 8.79 -12.47 6.66
CA PRO A 118 9.68 -11.32 6.47
C PRO A 118 9.37 -10.52 5.18
N ASP A 119 8.18 -10.66 4.60
CA ASP A 119 7.89 -10.15 3.26
C ASP A 119 7.46 -8.68 3.23
N LEU A 120 7.86 -7.89 4.23
CA LEU A 120 7.55 -6.47 4.34
C LEU A 120 8.75 -5.59 3.99
N THR A 121 8.49 -4.49 3.28
CA THR A 121 9.51 -3.49 2.94
C THR A 121 8.86 -2.12 2.69
N ARG A 122 9.67 -1.15 2.22
CA ARG A 122 9.20 0.14 1.70
C ARG A 122 9.71 0.34 0.28
N HIS A 123 8.82 0.81 -0.60
CA HIS A 123 9.19 1.22 -1.96
C HIS A 123 8.72 2.65 -2.20
N GLY A 124 9.66 3.57 -2.48
CA GLY A 124 9.34 4.99 -2.59
C GLY A 124 8.65 5.57 -1.33
N GLY A 125 8.96 5.03 -0.16
CA GLY A 125 8.36 5.39 1.14
C GLY A 125 7.07 4.64 1.50
N ILE A 126 6.42 3.97 0.54
CA ILE A 126 5.14 3.27 0.74
C ILE A 126 5.39 1.93 1.45
N PRO A 127 4.70 1.63 2.57
CA PRO A 127 4.67 0.29 3.16
C PRO A 127 4.09 -0.73 2.17
N ILE A 128 4.87 -1.75 1.81
CA ILE A 128 4.56 -2.64 0.69
C ILE A 128 5.13 -4.04 0.94
N THR A 129 4.54 -5.07 0.33
CA THR A 129 5.17 -6.41 0.32
C THR A 129 6.38 -6.45 -0.61
N THR A 130 7.31 -7.37 -0.36
CA THR A 130 8.48 -7.55 -1.24
C THR A 130 8.04 -7.97 -2.65
N ALA A 131 8.78 -7.59 -3.69
CA ALA A 131 8.45 -7.96 -5.07
C ALA A 131 8.36 -9.50 -5.26
N ALA A 132 9.20 -10.27 -4.57
CA ALA A 132 9.09 -11.73 -4.54
C ALA A 132 7.72 -12.19 -4.02
N ARG A 133 7.25 -11.61 -2.91
CA ARG A 133 5.94 -11.91 -2.33
C ARG A 133 4.79 -11.50 -3.25
N VAL A 134 4.91 -10.36 -3.91
CA VAL A 134 3.91 -9.91 -4.89
C VAL A 134 3.73 -10.94 -6.02
N LEU A 135 4.81 -11.52 -6.54
CA LEU A 135 4.71 -12.54 -7.58
C LEU A 135 3.98 -13.81 -7.07
N VAL A 136 4.25 -14.22 -5.83
CA VAL A 136 3.53 -15.33 -5.19
C VAL A 136 2.05 -15.01 -5.03
N ASP A 137 1.71 -13.82 -4.52
CA ASP A 137 0.33 -13.36 -4.35
C ASP A 137 -0.44 -13.32 -5.69
N LEU A 138 0.25 -12.97 -6.79
CA LEU A 138 -0.32 -12.89 -8.13
C LEU A 138 -0.52 -14.26 -8.81
N ALA A 139 0.20 -15.31 -8.38
CA ALA A 139 0.24 -16.61 -9.06
C ALA A 139 -1.14 -17.25 -9.26
N ARG A 140 -2.03 -17.11 -8.26
CA ARG A 140 -3.37 -17.70 -8.33
C ARG A 140 -4.31 -17.00 -9.31
N GLY A 141 -3.98 -15.77 -9.73
CA GLY A 141 -4.85 -14.94 -10.57
C GLY A 141 -4.34 -14.69 -11.99
N LEU A 142 -3.15 -15.19 -12.33
CA LEU A 142 -2.51 -14.95 -13.62
C LEU A 142 -2.29 -16.26 -14.38
N ASP A 143 -2.55 -16.22 -15.69
CA ASP A 143 -2.11 -17.28 -16.59
C ASP A 143 -0.57 -17.35 -16.69
N ARG A 144 -0.05 -18.47 -17.19
CA ARG A 144 1.40 -18.73 -17.31
C ARG A 144 2.13 -17.64 -18.10
N LYS A 145 1.50 -17.07 -19.13
CA LYS A 145 2.10 -16.05 -20.00
C LYS A 145 2.25 -14.72 -19.26
N ARG A 146 1.20 -14.27 -18.58
CA ARG A 146 1.18 -13.05 -17.77
C ARG A 146 2.11 -13.17 -16.57
N MET A 147 2.10 -14.31 -15.89
CA MET A 147 3.03 -14.57 -14.79
C MET A 147 4.49 -14.55 -15.26
N GLY A 148 4.80 -15.24 -16.36
CA GLY A 148 6.15 -15.22 -16.93
C GLY A 148 6.62 -13.81 -17.32
N ARG A 149 5.72 -12.95 -17.80
CA ARG A 149 6.04 -11.54 -18.08
C ARG A 149 6.34 -10.77 -16.79
N ALA A 150 5.47 -10.84 -15.80
CA ALA A 150 5.66 -10.14 -14.52
C ALA A 150 6.95 -10.57 -13.83
N PHE A 151 7.25 -11.88 -13.84
CA PHE A 151 8.49 -12.42 -13.30
C PHE A 151 9.73 -11.85 -14.02
N ARG A 152 9.80 -11.93 -15.35
CA ARG A 152 10.94 -11.38 -16.11
C ARG A 152 11.12 -9.89 -15.87
N GLU A 153 10.02 -9.14 -15.87
CA GLU A 153 10.04 -7.70 -15.67
C GLU A 153 10.51 -7.31 -14.26
N SER A 154 10.08 -8.06 -13.23
CA SER A 154 10.53 -7.83 -11.85
C SER A 154 12.04 -8.04 -11.66
N ILE A 155 12.64 -8.97 -12.41
CA ILE A 155 14.09 -9.20 -12.43
C ILE A 155 14.79 -8.10 -13.22
N ARG A 156 14.25 -7.74 -14.40
CA ARG A 156 14.79 -6.66 -15.25
C ARG A 156 14.87 -5.33 -14.51
N LEU A 157 13.85 -5.01 -13.71
CA LEU A 157 13.79 -3.80 -12.88
C LEU A 157 14.63 -3.91 -11.59
N GLY A 158 15.25 -5.07 -11.31
CA GLY A 158 16.12 -5.26 -10.15
C GLY A 158 15.39 -5.37 -8.81
N HIS A 159 14.09 -5.66 -8.82
CA HIS A 159 13.29 -5.74 -7.58
C HIS A 159 13.35 -7.12 -6.90
N THR A 160 13.72 -8.18 -7.63
CA THR A 160 13.82 -9.54 -7.08
C THR A 160 14.73 -10.43 -7.95
N SER A 161 14.89 -11.68 -7.54
CA SER A 161 15.62 -12.74 -8.24
C SER A 161 14.85 -14.05 -8.19
N ALA A 162 15.16 -14.98 -9.10
CA ALA A 162 14.58 -16.34 -9.08
C ALA A 162 14.79 -17.04 -7.72
N ARG A 163 15.96 -16.85 -7.10
CA ARG A 163 16.29 -17.38 -5.78
C ARG A 163 15.38 -16.82 -4.69
N GLN A 164 15.13 -15.50 -4.68
CA GLN A 164 14.24 -14.88 -3.69
C GLN A 164 12.79 -15.34 -3.89
N VAL A 165 12.31 -15.42 -5.12
CA VAL A 165 10.95 -15.92 -5.42
C VAL A 165 10.78 -17.37 -4.93
N ARG A 166 11.74 -18.25 -5.22
CA ARG A 166 11.71 -19.64 -4.74
C ARG A 166 11.66 -19.72 -3.20
N ARG A 167 12.52 -18.99 -2.50
CA ARG A 167 12.49 -18.93 -1.02
C ARG A 167 11.16 -18.42 -0.48
N THR A 168 10.52 -17.47 -1.17
CA THR A 168 9.22 -16.96 -0.76
C THR A 168 8.11 -17.98 -1.00
N LEU A 169 8.12 -18.72 -2.12
CA LEU A 169 7.19 -19.82 -2.35
C LEU A 169 7.29 -20.90 -1.27
N GLU A 170 8.50 -21.26 -0.85
CA GLU A 170 8.73 -22.24 0.22
C GLU A 170 8.06 -21.84 1.56
N ARG A 171 7.84 -20.54 1.79
CA ARG A 171 7.12 -20.01 2.97
C ARG A 171 5.61 -19.88 2.77
N HIS A 172 5.14 -19.86 1.53
CA HIS A 172 3.74 -19.62 1.14
C HIS A 172 3.29 -20.67 0.12
N PRO A 173 3.07 -21.91 0.55
CA PRO A 173 2.58 -22.99 -0.32
C PRO A 173 1.16 -22.74 -0.83
#